data_AF-A0A220MH94-F1
#
_entry.id   AF-A0A220MH94-F1
#
_cell.length_a   1.000
_cell.length_b   1.000
_cell.length_c   1.000
_cell.angle_alpha   90.00
_cell.angle_beta   90.00
_cell.angle_gamma   90.00
#
_symmetry.space_group_name_H-M   'P 1'
#
loop_
_entity.id
_entity.type
_entity.pdbx_description
1 polymer ?
#
loop_
_entity_poly.entity_id
_entity_poly.type
_entity_poly.pdbx_seq_one_letter_code
_entity_poly.pdbx_strand_id
1 'polypeptide(L)'
;MSTLRGAFHFTTDEPHRTIVKFSDFIIDGYSLHNRLEKYDLVPSLGDGTKEYQEEMISYFLLQKPHPLLWYRAPILVCPECADLGCGFISAKLDRKDNLVIWSDFYKDNYQFKINIGPFYFEWDQYCEVIKSTLTD
;
A
#
# COMPACT_ATOMS: atom_id res chain seq x y z
N MET A 1 7.97 -13.85 -11.45
CA MET A 1 8.27 -12.99 -10.30
C MET A 1 7.96 -11.58 -10.73
N SER A 2 7.22 -10.83 -9.92
CA SER A 2 6.90 -9.44 -10.19
C SER A 2 8.03 -8.53 -9.74
N THR A 3 8.18 -7.40 -10.41
CA THR A 3 9.07 -6.32 -10.00
C THR A 3 8.30 -5.28 -9.20
N LEU A 4 8.92 -4.72 -8.16
CA LEU A 4 8.35 -3.64 -7.35
C LEU A 4 9.30 -2.44 -7.38
N ARG A 5 8.74 -1.24 -7.53
CA ARG A 5 9.45 0.03 -7.33
C ARG A 5 8.53 1.01 -6.63
N GLY A 6 9.10 1.91 -5.84
CA GLY A 6 8.41 3.08 -5.30
C GLY A 6 8.50 4.26 -6.26
N ALA A 7 7.45 5.06 -6.38
CA ALA A 7 7.47 6.33 -7.10
C ALA A 7 6.63 7.38 -6.36
N PHE A 8 7.23 8.51 -6.01
CA PHE A 8 6.51 9.58 -5.33
C PHE A 8 5.58 10.32 -6.30
N HIS A 9 4.34 10.48 -5.90
CA HIS A 9 3.31 11.23 -6.60
C HIS A 9 2.59 12.17 -5.64
N PHE A 10 1.83 13.09 -6.20
CA PHE A 10 0.91 13.96 -5.47
C PHE A 10 -0.50 13.75 -6.01
N THR A 11 -1.51 13.88 -5.15
CA THR A 11 -2.89 14.06 -5.63
C THR A 11 -3.00 15.34 -6.46
N THR A 12 -4.00 15.40 -7.34
CA THR A 12 -4.27 16.58 -8.16
C THR A 12 -4.75 17.76 -7.30
N ASP A 13 -4.34 18.96 -7.69
CA ASP A 13 -4.81 20.21 -7.08
C ASP A 13 -6.27 20.48 -7.49
N GLU A 14 -7.20 20.01 -6.66
CA GLU A 14 -8.63 20.25 -6.83
C GLU A 14 -9.16 21.15 -5.70
N PRO A 15 -10.09 22.09 -5.99
CA PRO A 15 -10.69 22.93 -4.97
C PRO A 15 -11.28 22.10 -3.82
N HIS A 16 -10.89 22.41 -2.58
CA HIS A 16 -11.33 21.74 -1.36
C HIS A 16 -10.78 20.32 -1.12
N ARG A 17 -9.82 19.83 -1.91
CA ARG A 17 -9.07 18.59 -1.62
C ARG A 17 -7.67 18.91 -1.09
N THR A 18 -7.22 18.13 -0.11
CA THR A 18 -5.84 18.18 0.38
C THR A 18 -4.90 17.61 -0.68
N ILE A 19 -3.80 18.32 -0.96
CA ILE A 19 -2.68 17.77 -1.73
C ILE A 19 -1.92 16.81 -0.82
N VAL A 20 -1.88 15.54 -1.21
CA VAL A 20 -1.28 14.44 -0.44
C VAL A 20 -0.13 13.89 -1.27
N LYS A 21 1.04 13.72 -0.64
CA LYS A 21 2.21 13.09 -1.27
C LYS A 21 2.20 11.61 -0.92
N PHE A 22 2.29 10.71 -1.88
CA PHE A 22 2.33 9.28 -1.61
C PHE A 22 3.39 8.55 -2.42
N SER A 23 3.83 7.41 -1.92
CA SER A 23 4.74 6.49 -2.60
C SER A 23 3.90 5.41 -3.29
N ASP A 24 3.73 5.56 -4.61
CA ASP A 24 3.03 4.59 -5.43
C ASP A 24 3.84 3.31 -5.60
N PHE A 25 3.14 2.19 -5.70
CA PHE A 25 3.71 0.89 -5.95
C PHE A 25 3.65 0.60 -7.45
N ILE A 26 4.79 0.71 -8.11
CA ILE A 26 4.94 0.33 -9.50
C ILE A 26 5.21 -1.16 -9.57
N ILE A 27 4.19 -1.93 -9.95
CA ILE A 27 4.25 -3.39 -10.05
C ILE A 27 4.29 -3.77 -11.52
N ASP A 28 5.37 -4.43 -11.93
CA ASP A 28 5.61 -4.84 -13.33
C ASP A 28 5.51 -3.68 -14.32
N GLY A 29 5.95 -2.49 -13.90
CA GLY A 29 5.96 -1.27 -14.72
C GLY A 29 4.65 -0.48 -14.69
N TYR A 30 3.64 -0.90 -13.92
CA TYR A 30 2.35 -0.23 -13.85
C TYR A 30 2.07 0.32 -12.45
N SER A 31 1.61 1.56 -12.41
CA SER A 31 1.09 2.21 -11.20
C SER A 31 -0.08 1.42 -10.62
N LEU A 32 0.04 1.04 -9.34
CA LEU A 32 -1.05 0.41 -8.61
C LEU A 32 -2.17 1.43 -8.31
N HIS A 33 -1.80 2.66 -7.98
CA HIS A 33 -2.74 3.78 -7.82
C HIS A 33 -3.63 3.93 -9.06
N ASN A 34 -3.07 4.08 -10.26
CA ASN A 34 -3.84 4.28 -11.49
C ASN A 34 -4.74 3.09 -11.81
N ARG A 35 -4.28 1.85 -11.54
CA ARG A 35 -5.13 0.64 -11.73
C ARG A 35 -6.36 0.63 -10.81
N LEU A 36 -6.31 1.36 -9.70
CA LEU A 36 -7.32 1.40 -8.66
C LEU A 36 -7.95 2.79 -8.49
N GLU A 37 -7.70 3.71 -9.42
CA GLU A 37 -8.11 5.13 -9.36
C GLU A 37 -9.62 5.30 -9.13
N LYS A 38 -10.43 4.39 -9.68
CA LYS A 38 -11.89 4.40 -9.54
C LYS A 38 -12.40 4.31 -8.10
N TYR A 39 -11.53 3.95 -7.15
CA TYR A 39 -11.86 3.88 -5.73
C TYR A 39 -11.52 5.17 -4.97
N ASP A 40 -10.83 6.13 -5.60
CA ASP A 40 -10.47 7.42 -5.00
C ASP A 40 -9.70 7.28 -3.68
N LEU A 41 -8.73 6.35 -3.67
CA LEU A 41 -7.84 6.07 -2.55
C LEU A 41 -6.39 6.23 -2.99
N VAL A 42 -5.50 6.53 -2.06
CA VAL A 42 -4.06 6.68 -2.30
C VAL A 42 -3.26 5.61 -1.58
N PRO A 43 -2.08 5.21 -2.09
CA PRO A 43 -1.14 4.37 -1.37
C PRO A 43 -0.89 4.83 0.07
N SER A 44 -0.85 3.89 1.02
CA SER A 44 -0.73 4.19 2.45
C SER A 44 0.67 4.63 2.91
N LEU A 45 1.67 4.51 2.04
CA LEU A 45 3.04 4.92 2.31
C LEU A 45 3.34 6.25 1.62
N GLY A 46 4.16 7.10 2.24
CA GLY A 46 4.69 8.34 1.66
C GLY A 46 4.09 9.65 2.16
N ASP A 47 3.00 9.64 2.94
CA ASP A 47 2.47 10.83 3.65
C ASP A 47 2.20 10.57 5.14
N GLY A 48 2.09 11.64 5.92
CA GLY A 48 1.70 11.58 7.34
C GLY A 48 2.90 11.61 8.29
N THR A 49 2.66 11.26 9.56
CA THR A 49 3.72 11.34 10.57
C THR A 49 4.75 10.23 10.40
N LYS A 50 5.97 10.48 10.87
CA LYS A 50 7.04 9.49 10.86
C LYS A 50 6.63 8.21 11.60
N GLU A 51 5.98 8.35 12.75
CA GLU A 51 5.52 7.22 13.57
C GLU A 51 4.50 6.37 12.81
N TYR A 52 3.57 7.01 12.10
CA TYR A 52 2.60 6.31 11.25
C TYR A 52 3.30 5.56 10.11
N GLN A 53 4.25 6.19 9.43
CA GLN A 53 4.98 5.57 8.32
C GLN A 53 5.86 4.40 8.77
N GLU A 54 6.56 4.53 9.90
CA GLU A 54 7.34 3.43 10.49
C GLU A 54 6.44 2.25 10.89
N GLU A 55 5.28 2.53 11.46
CA GLU A 55 4.28 1.52 11.79
C GLU A 55 3.75 0.81 10.53
N MET A 56 3.37 1.57 9.50
CA MET A 56 2.94 1.02 8.22
C MET A 56 4.01 0.13 7.57
N ILE A 57 5.26 0.57 7.57
CA ILE A 57 6.38 -0.22 7.04
C ILE A 57 6.56 -1.52 7.81
N SER A 58 6.41 -1.51 9.14
CA SER A 58 6.51 -2.73 9.93
C SER A 58 5.46 -3.79 9.55
N TYR A 59 4.26 -3.35 9.14
CA TYR A 59 3.21 -4.24 8.61
C TYR A 59 3.57 -4.79 7.23
N PHE A 60 4.05 -3.93 6.33
CA PHE A 60 4.48 -4.35 5.00
C PHE A 60 5.67 -5.30 5.04
N LEU A 61 6.58 -5.14 6.02
CA LEU A 61 7.72 -6.03 6.26
C LEU A 61 7.36 -7.26 7.11
N LEU A 62 6.08 -7.52 7.38
CA LEU A 62 5.60 -8.65 8.19
C LEU A 62 6.28 -8.77 9.57
N GLN A 63 6.74 -7.65 10.14
CA GLN A 63 7.41 -7.64 11.46
C GLN A 63 6.39 -7.75 12.60
N LYS A 64 5.20 -7.20 12.39
CA LYS A 64 4.04 -7.34 13.27
C LYS A 64 2.74 -7.36 12.44
N PRO A 65 1.66 -7.99 12.92
CA PRO A 65 0.36 -7.91 12.27
C PRO A 65 -0.27 -6.52 12.45
N HIS A 66 -1.12 -6.11 11.52
CA HIS A 66 -1.95 -4.92 11.69
C HIS A 66 -3.00 -5.18 12.79
N PRO A 67 -3.24 -4.24 13.73
CA PRO A 67 -4.10 -4.48 14.89
C PRO A 67 -5.55 -4.84 14.53
N LEU A 68 -6.06 -4.30 13.42
CA LEU A 68 -7.43 -4.53 12.95
C LEU A 68 -7.55 -5.47 11.75
N LEU A 69 -6.46 -5.66 10.99
CA LEU A 69 -6.48 -6.39 9.72
C LEU A 69 -5.64 -7.69 9.78
N TRP A 70 -4.96 -7.93 10.90
CA TRP A 70 -4.08 -9.07 11.16
C TRP A 70 -2.98 -9.21 10.10
N TYR A 71 -3.01 -10.28 9.30
CA TYR A 71 -2.01 -10.60 8.27
C TYR A 71 -2.23 -9.84 6.96
N ARG A 72 -2.81 -8.65 7.06
CA ARG A 72 -3.05 -7.76 5.94
C ARG A 72 -2.44 -6.41 6.20
N ALA A 73 -2.02 -5.78 5.11
CA ALA A 73 -1.69 -4.36 5.10
C ALA A 73 -2.80 -3.58 4.37
N PRO A 74 -3.20 -2.40 4.86
CA PRO A 74 -3.93 -1.46 4.03
C PRO A 74 -2.96 -0.94 2.97
N ILE A 75 -3.20 -1.28 1.71
CA ILE A 75 -2.37 -0.91 0.56
C ILE A 75 -2.73 0.49 0.07
N LEU A 76 -4.02 0.80 0.02
CA LEU A 76 -4.54 2.14 -0.28
C LEU A 76 -5.53 2.56 0.81
N VAL A 77 -5.53 3.84 1.14
CA VAL A 77 -6.34 4.46 2.20
C VAL A 77 -6.94 5.79 1.72
N CYS A 78 -7.88 6.32 2.48
CA CYS A 78 -8.45 7.64 2.24
C CYS A 78 -7.33 8.71 2.25
N PRO A 79 -7.24 9.57 1.21
CA PRO A 79 -6.20 10.60 1.15
C PRO A 79 -6.30 11.63 2.29
N GLU A 80 -7.50 11.90 2.81
CA GLU A 80 -7.69 12.98 3.79
C GLU A 80 -7.28 12.60 5.21
N CYS A 81 -7.50 11.34 5.60
CA CYS A 81 -7.39 10.92 7.00
C CYS A 81 -6.63 9.61 7.22
N ALA A 82 -6.35 8.85 6.16
CA ALA A 82 -5.78 7.51 6.22
C ALA A 82 -6.51 6.50 7.14
N ASP A 83 -7.73 6.83 7.58
CA ASP A 83 -8.54 6.04 8.50
C ASP A 83 -9.29 4.93 7.75
N LEU A 84 -9.31 3.72 8.33
CA LEU A 84 -9.95 2.56 7.73
C LEU A 84 -11.49 2.67 7.66
N GLY A 85 -12.10 3.54 8.47
CA GLY A 85 -13.53 3.84 8.45
C GLY A 85 -13.97 4.67 7.24
N CYS A 86 -13.05 5.46 6.64
CA CYS A 86 -13.32 6.20 5.40
C CYS A 86 -13.10 5.37 4.13
N GLY A 87 -12.63 4.14 4.28
CA GLY A 87 -12.42 3.19 3.19
C GLY A 87 -10.95 2.90 2.92
N PHE A 88 -10.68 1.67 2.50
CA PHE A 88 -9.34 1.20 2.22
C PHE A 88 -9.36 0.04 1.21
N ILE A 89 -8.22 -0.23 0.60
CA ILE A 89 -7.95 -1.50 -0.09
C ILE A 89 -6.85 -2.19 0.66
N SER A 90 -7.08 -3.44 1.05
CA SER A 90 -6.07 -4.25 1.73
C SER A 90 -5.66 -5.45 0.88
N ALA A 91 -4.45 -5.95 1.11
CA ALA A 91 -3.99 -7.23 0.59
C ALA A 91 -3.57 -8.12 1.75
N LYS A 92 -3.72 -9.43 1.56
CA LYS A 92 -3.06 -10.41 2.42
C LYS A 92 -1.57 -10.45 2.06
N LEU A 93 -0.72 -10.32 3.08
CA LEU A 93 0.72 -10.42 2.93
C LEU A 93 1.17 -11.73 3.55
N ASP A 94 1.72 -12.61 2.72
CA ASP A 94 2.38 -13.83 3.16
C ASP A 94 3.85 -13.79 2.78
N ARG A 95 4.69 -14.49 3.55
CA ARG A 95 6.07 -14.78 3.17
C ARG A 95 6.27 -16.28 3.06
N LYS A 96 6.86 -16.72 1.94
CA LYS A 96 7.27 -18.10 1.73
C LYS A 96 8.71 -18.11 1.23
N ASP A 97 9.60 -18.69 2.02
CA ASP A 97 11.03 -18.69 1.75
C ASP A 97 11.56 -17.26 1.51
N ASN A 98 12.09 -17.02 0.31
CA ASN A 98 12.62 -15.72 -0.11
C ASN A 98 11.61 -14.89 -0.91
N LEU A 99 10.31 -15.19 -0.81
CA LEU A 99 9.26 -14.50 -1.53
C LEU A 99 8.25 -13.86 -0.59
N VAL A 100 7.83 -12.65 -0.91
CA VAL A 100 6.61 -12.02 -0.37
C VAL A 100 5.51 -12.10 -1.41
N ILE A 101 4.31 -12.44 -0.94
CA ILE A 101 3.14 -12.64 -1.75
C ILE A 101 2.10 -11.63 -1.31
N TRP A 102 1.69 -10.75 -2.23
CA TRP A 102 0.49 -9.93 -2.06
C TRP A 102 -0.66 -10.64 -2.75
N SER A 103 -1.68 -11.03 -2.01
CA SER A 103 -2.82 -11.78 -2.53
C SER A 103 -4.13 -11.27 -1.95
N ASP A 104 -5.25 -11.78 -2.48
CA ASP A 104 -6.58 -11.53 -1.93
C ASP A 104 -6.86 -10.03 -1.71
N PHE A 105 -6.86 -9.22 -2.77
CA PHE A 105 -7.15 -7.80 -2.60
C PHE A 105 -8.64 -7.61 -2.32
N TYR A 106 -8.97 -6.80 -1.31
CA TYR A 106 -10.35 -6.44 -0.98
C TYR A 106 -10.46 -4.95 -0.72
N LYS A 107 -11.54 -4.35 -1.19
CA LYS A 107 -12.02 -3.06 -0.71
C LYS A 107 -12.82 -3.27 0.58
N ASP A 108 -12.54 -2.40 1.55
CA ASP A 108 -13.13 -2.39 2.89
C ASP A 108 -12.97 -3.76 3.58
N ASN A 109 -13.68 -4.01 4.69
CA ASN A 109 -13.58 -5.25 5.49
C ASN A 109 -14.09 -6.50 4.72
N TYR A 110 -13.36 -6.92 3.69
CA TYR A 110 -13.65 -8.06 2.82
C TYR A 110 -14.94 -7.97 2.00
N GLN A 111 -15.49 -6.76 1.84
CA GLN A 111 -16.80 -6.59 1.22
C GLN A 111 -16.72 -6.76 -0.31
N PHE A 112 -15.67 -6.23 -0.95
CA PHE A 112 -15.54 -6.29 -2.40
C PHE A 112 -14.18 -6.83 -2.81
N LYS A 113 -14.16 -8.00 -3.45
CA LYS A 113 -12.93 -8.61 -3.96
C LYS A 113 -12.42 -7.84 -5.19
N ILE A 114 -11.11 -7.62 -5.24
CA ILE A 114 -10.41 -6.97 -6.34
C ILE A 114 -9.43 -7.98 -6.96
N ASN A 115 -9.59 -8.27 -8.25
CA ASN A 115 -8.80 -9.29 -8.95
C ASN A 115 -7.60 -8.68 -9.68
N ILE A 116 -6.55 -8.31 -8.93
CA ILE A 116 -5.32 -7.71 -9.50
C ILE A 116 -4.04 -8.49 -9.20
N GLY A 117 -4.07 -9.45 -8.26
CA GLY A 117 -2.94 -10.31 -7.90
C GLY A 117 -3.27 -11.80 -8.07
N PRO A 118 -2.47 -12.71 -7.50
CA PRO A 118 -1.35 -12.44 -6.59
C PRO A 118 -0.11 -11.86 -7.27
N PHE A 119 0.64 -11.04 -6.53
CA PHE A 119 1.97 -10.58 -6.89
C PHE A 119 3.01 -11.28 -6.04
N TYR A 120 4.17 -11.59 -6.63
CA TYR A 120 5.26 -12.29 -5.97
C TYR A 120 6.53 -11.46 -6.08
N PHE A 121 7.11 -11.08 -4.95
CA PHE A 121 8.31 -10.25 -4.90
C PHE A 121 9.44 -11.02 -4.24
N GLU A 122 10.67 -10.82 -4.72
CA GLU A 122 11.86 -11.28 -4.01
C GLU A 122 12.04 -10.45 -2.72
N TRP A 123 12.35 -11.12 -1.61
CA TRP A 123 12.30 -10.53 -0.27
C TRP A 123 13.26 -9.36 -0.08
N ASP A 124 14.51 -9.48 -0.52
CA ASP A 124 15.53 -8.46 -0.28
C ASP A 124 15.19 -7.19 -1.08
N GLN A 125 14.86 -7.34 -2.37
CA GLN A 125 14.38 -6.24 -3.22
C GLN A 125 13.11 -5.59 -2.67
N TYR A 126 12.16 -6.40 -2.21
CA TYR A 126 10.94 -5.91 -1.58
C TYR A 126 11.25 -5.07 -0.34
N CYS A 127 12.12 -5.55 0.54
CA CYS A 127 12.52 -4.84 1.75
C CYS A 127 13.18 -3.50 1.45
N GLU A 128 14.07 -3.46 0.47
CA GLU A 128 14.73 -2.22 0.04
C GLU A 128 13.70 -1.19 -0.40
N VAL A 129 12.75 -1.58 -1.27
CA VAL A 129 11.73 -0.67 -1.78
C VAL A 129 10.82 -0.17 -0.66
N ILE A 130 10.29 -1.06 0.19
CA ILE A 130 9.41 -0.67 1.30
C ILE A 130 10.12 0.27 2.28
N LYS A 131 11.39 0.04 2.60
CA LYS A 131 12.15 0.93 3.51
C LYS A 131 12.46 2.29 2.88
N SER A 132 12.63 2.32 1.55
CA SER A 132 12.89 3.57 0.82
C SER A 132 11.69 4.53 0.77
N THR A 133 10.49 4.11 1.20
CA THR A 133 9.33 5.00 1.20
C THR A 133 9.34 6.03 2.34
N LEU A 134 10.27 5.90 3.32
CA LEU A 134 10.44 6.83 4.45
C LEU A 134 11.14 8.15 4.12
N THR A 135 11.65 8.32 2.89
CA THR A 135 12.49 9.50 2.60
C THR A 135 11.67 10.76 2.34
N ASP A 136 11.71 11.67 3.31
CA ASP A 136 11.97 13.10 3.11
C ASP A 136 13.18 13.52 3.96
#